data_AF-A0A0L8GFP1-F1
#
_entry.id   AF-A0A0L8GFP1-F1
#
_cell.length_a   1.000
_cell.length_b   1.000
_cell.length_c   1.000
_cell.angle_alpha   90.00
_cell.angle_beta   90.00
_cell.angle_gamma   90.00
#
_symmetry.space_group_name_H-M   'P 1'
#
loop_
_entity.id
_entity.type
_entity.pdbx_description
1 polymer ?
#
loop_
_entity_poly.entity_id
_entity_poly.type
_entity_poly.pdbx_seq_one_letter_code
_entity_poly.pdbx_strand_id
1 'polypeptide(L)'
;KHARLARNQREQAIGCLHAGQCPCVIANDLNNSIWTIEWLREQCNATNNTDDRPRSGRPRVTAACQDCHLHQQQLQEEFWRATESVGQTIGNHHRSVCTEIVYCWLRFFNLSC
;
A
#
# COMPACT_ATOMS: atom_id res chain seq x y z
N LYS A 1 -16.87 7.72 9.40
CA LYS A 1 -15.76 7.63 8.41
C LYS A 1 -15.32 9.06 8.11
N HIS A 2 -14.18 9.52 8.62
CA HIS A 2 -13.63 10.84 8.24
C HIS A 2 -12.96 10.69 6.87
N ALA A 3 -13.39 11.48 5.88
CA ALA A 3 -12.76 11.51 4.58
C ALA A 3 -11.36 12.15 4.71
N ARG A 4 -10.36 11.66 3.96
CA ARG A 4 -9.04 12.30 3.92
C ARG A 4 -9.20 13.67 3.27
N LEU A 5 -8.49 14.67 3.80
CA LEU A 5 -8.34 15.97 3.13
C LEU A 5 -7.84 15.76 1.71
N ALA A 6 -8.35 16.51 0.75
CA ALA A 6 -7.78 16.53 -0.59
C ALA A 6 -6.39 17.19 -0.56
N ARG A 7 -5.54 16.89 -1.57
CA ARG A 7 -4.15 17.37 -1.60
C ARG A 7 -4.06 18.90 -1.51
N ASN A 8 -4.89 19.60 -2.28
CA ASN A 8 -4.99 21.06 -2.26
C ASN A 8 -5.33 21.61 -0.87
N GLN A 9 -6.24 20.95 -0.13
CA GLN A 9 -6.62 21.38 1.22
C GLN A 9 -5.48 21.19 2.21
N ARG A 10 -4.66 20.15 2.06
CA ARG A 10 -3.47 19.93 2.91
C ARG A 10 -2.40 20.98 2.64
N GLU A 11 -2.10 21.25 1.36
CA GLU A 11 -1.14 22.28 0.97
C GLU A 11 -1.59 23.67 1.45
N GLN A 12 -2.88 23.98 1.33
CA GLN A 12 -3.48 25.21 1.86
C GLN A 12 -3.34 25.28 3.39
N ALA A 13 -3.72 24.21 4.11
CA ALA A 13 -3.62 24.17 5.56
C ALA A 13 -2.18 24.39 6.05
N ILE A 14 -1.19 23.76 5.42
CA ILE A 14 0.23 23.95 5.74
C ILE A 14 0.70 25.37 5.44
N GLY A 15 0.29 25.94 4.30
CA GLY A 15 0.59 27.34 3.97
C GLY A 15 0.03 28.32 5.02
N CYS A 16 -1.21 28.10 5.45
CA CYS A 16 -1.87 28.85 6.53
C CYS A 16 -1.13 28.71 7.87
N LEU A 17 -0.68 27.51 8.22
CA LEU A 17 0.11 27.26 9.43
C LEU A 17 1.47 27.98 9.37
N HIS A 18 2.13 28.00 8.22
CA HIS A 18 3.37 28.75 8.02
C HIS A 18 3.18 30.27 8.09
N ALA A 19 2.02 30.77 7.67
CA ALA A 19 1.63 32.16 7.85
C ALA A 19 1.26 32.51 9.31
N GLY A 20 1.31 31.55 10.24
CA GLY A 20 1.04 31.75 11.67
C GLY A 20 -0.45 31.74 12.03
N GLN A 21 -1.33 31.22 11.16
CA GLN A 21 -2.76 31.13 11.47
C GLN A 21 -3.07 30.08 12.53
N CYS A 22 -4.10 30.33 13.32
CA CYS A 22 -4.56 29.41 14.37
C CYS A 22 -5.15 28.13 13.75
N PRO A 23 -4.74 26.93 14.21
CA PRO A 23 -5.26 25.64 13.72
C PRO A 23 -6.79 25.51 13.83
N CYS A 24 -7.42 26.13 14.83
CA CYS A 24 -8.87 26.13 14.99
C CYS A 24 -9.61 26.89 13.87
N VAL A 25 -9.03 27.97 13.36
CA VAL A 25 -9.60 28.75 12.26
C VAL A 25 -9.51 27.94 10.96
N ILE A 26 -8.34 27.37 10.68
CA ILE A 26 -8.09 26.53 9.50
C ILE A 26 -9.02 25.31 9.51
N ALA A 27 -9.22 24.69 10.68
CA ALA A 27 -10.11 23.55 10.85
C ALA A 27 -11.57 23.91 10.53
N ASN A 28 -12.03 25.08 11.00
CA ASN A 28 -13.37 25.58 10.68
C ASN A 28 -13.53 25.88 9.18
N ASP A 29 -12.55 26.53 8.56
CA ASP A 29 -12.56 26.87 7.13
C ASP A 29 -12.59 25.63 6.23
N LEU A 30 -11.86 24.58 6.63
CA LEU A 30 -11.78 23.31 5.90
C LEU A 30 -12.84 22.29 6.34
N ASN A 31 -13.75 22.66 7.25
CA ASN A 31 -14.75 21.77 7.86
C ASN A 31 -14.14 20.44 8.34
N ASN A 32 -13.03 20.52 9.06
CA ASN A 32 -12.28 19.38 9.58
C ASN A 32 -12.04 19.51 11.08
N SER A 33 -11.62 18.43 11.72
CA SER A 33 -11.24 18.50 13.13
C SER A 33 -9.90 19.22 13.32
N ILE A 34 -9.77 19.97 14.40
CA ILE A 34 -8.50 20.58 14.83
C ILE A 34 -7.40 19.51 14.92
N TRP A 35 -7.76 18.32 15.42
CA TRP A 35 -6.84 17.18 15.50
C TRP A 35 -6.27 16.77 14.14
N THR A 36 -7.05 16.87 13.06
CA THR A 36 -6.57 16.58 11.70
C THR A 36 -5.52 17.58 11.24
N ILE A 37 -5.69 18.86 11.59
CA ILE A 37 -4.75 19.94 11.23
C ILE A 37 -3.45 19.80 12.03
N GLU A 38 -3.52 19.53 13.33
CA GLU A 38 -2.34 19.29 14.17
C GLU A 38 -1.57 18.04 13.74
N TRP A 39 -2.28 16.95 13.45
CA TRP A 39 -1.66 15.73 12.92
C TRP A 39 -0.94 16.00 11.59
N LEU A 40 -1.54 16.79 10.70
CA LEU A 40 -0.93 17.17 9.42
C LEU A 40 0.35 18.00 9.65
N ARG A 41 0.34 18.93 10.62
CA ARG A 41 1.51 19.71 11.00
C ARG A 41 2.64 18.83 11.52
N GLU A 42 2.35 17.93 12.44
CA GLU A 42 3.32 16.98 12.99
C GLU A 42 3.92 16.09 11.90
N GLN A 43 3.08 15.55 11.03
CA GLN A 43 3.51 14.68 9.92
C GLN A 43 4.37 15.44 8.90
N CYS A 44 3.98 16.67 8.55
CA CYS A 44 4.76 17.52 7.65
C CYS A 44 6.12 17.89 8.27
N ASN A 45 6.17 18.22 9.57
CA ASN A 45 7.43 18.50 10.26
C ASN A 45 8.36 17.27 10.32
N ALA A 46 7.78 16.07 10.43
CA ALA A 46 8.56 14.83 10.48
C ALA A 46 9.11 14.38 9.11
N THR A 47 8.41 14.69 8.01
CA THR A 47 8.71 14.12 6.68
C THR A 47 9.01 15.15 5.60
N ASN A 48 8.83 16.45 5.88
CA ASN A 48 8.82 17.54 4.90
C ASN A 48 7.92 17.26 3.69
N ASN A 49 6.85 16.49 3.89
CA ASN A 49 5.92 16.07 2.84
C ASN A 49 4.47 16.28 3.29
N THR A 50 3.65 16.82 2.41
CA THR A 50 2.20 17.03 2.60
C THR A 50 1.35 15.92 1.99
N ASP A 51 1.97 14.95 1.34
CA ASP A 51 1.28 13.80 0.76
C ASP A 51 0.86 12.78 1.80
N ASP A 52 -0.30 12.21 1.54
CA ASP A 52 -0.83 11.11 2.28
C ASP A 52 0.08 9.88 2.17
N ARG A 53 0.36 9.21 3.29
CA ARG A 53 1.03 7.90 3.24
C ARG A 53 0.20 6.93 2.38
N PRO A 54 0.86 6.11 1.53
CA PRO A 54 0.22 5.00 0.84
C PRO A 54 -0.54 4.14 1.85
N ARG A 55 -1.75 3.70 1.50
CA ARG A 55 -2.50 2.80 2.37
C ARG A 55 -1.73 1.49 2.49
N SER A 56 -1.65 0.96 3.70
CA SER A 56 -1.24 -0.44 3.88
C SER A 56 -2.24 -1.31 3.12
N GLY A 57 -1.74 -1.96 2.07
CA GLY A 57 -2.51 -2.95 1.34
C GLY A 57 -2.78 -4.18 2.20
N ARG A 58 -3.57 -5.11 1.68
CA ARG A 58 -3.65 -6.44 2.30
C ARG A 58 -2.27 -7.10 2.26
N PRO A 59 -1.88 -7.84 3.31
CA PRO A 59 -0.67 -8.66 3.27
C PRO A 59 -0.68 -9.60 2.07
N ARG A 60 0.49 -9.87 1.50
CA ARG A 60 0.63 -10.87 0.44
C ARG A 60 0.38 -12.27 1.00
N VAL A 61 -0.19 -13.14 0.15
CA VAL A 61 -0.44 -14.55 0.49
C VAL A 61 0.86 -15.36 0.48
N THR A 62 1.78 -15.01 -0.42
CA THR A 62 3.13 -15.56 -0.50
C THR A 62 4.17 -14.59 0.09
N ALA A 63 5.20 -15.14 0.72
CA ALA A 63 6.39 -14.43 1.13
C ALA A 63 7.40 -14.32 -0.01
N ALA A 64 8.34 -13.38 0.09
CA ALA A 64 9.37 -13.18 -0.93
C ALA A 64 10.21 -14.45 -1.19
N CYS A 65 10.48 -15.26 -0.16
CA CYS A 65 11.21 -16.53 -0.34
C CYS A 65 10.40 -17.56 -1.14
N GLN A 66 9.08 -17.62 -0.94
CA GLN A 66 8.18 -18.50 -1.69
C GLN A 66 8.07 -18.04 -3.14
N ASP A 67 7.99 -16.73 -3.37
CA ASP A 67 8.03 -16.13 -4.71
C ASP A 67 9.34 -16.49 -5.44
N CYS A 68 10.49 -16.42 -4.75
CA CYS A 68 11.77 -16.81 -5.34
C CYS A 68 11.82 -18.31 -5.70
N HIS A 69 11.30 -19.17 -4.85
CA HIS A 69 11.25 -20.62 -5.12
C HIS A 69 10.39 -20.91 -6.34
N LEU A 70 9.20 -20.32 -6.41
CA LEU A 70 8.31 -20.42 -7.57
C LEU A 70 8.98 -19.95 -8.86
N HIS A 71 9.70 -18.83 -8.80
CA HIS A 71 10.41 -18.30 -9.95
C HIS A 71 11.51 -19.23 -10.42
N GLN A 72 12.28 -19.82 -9.50
CA GLN A 72 13.31 -20.80 -9.85
C GLN A 72 12.72 -22.06 -10.49
N GLN A 73 11.63 -22.58 -9.95
CA GLN A 73 10.93 -23.74 -10.53
C GLN A 73 10.44 -23.42 -11.95
N GLN A 74 9.80 -22.27 -12.17
CA GLN A 74 9.32 -21.87 -13.50
C GLN A 74 10.47 -21.73 -14.52
N LEU A 75 11.65 -21.26 -14.09
CA LEU A 75 12.81 -21.13 -14.98
C LEU A 75 13.45 -22.49 -15.31
N GLN A 76 13.38 -23.46 -14.41
CA GLN A 76 13.89 -24.82 -14.65
C GLN A 76 12.96 -25.62 -15.54
N GLU A 77 11.66 -25.38 -15.44
CA GLU A 77 10.63 -26.18 -16.09
C GLU A 77 9.85 -25.30 -17.09
N GLU A 78 10.35 -25.25 -18.33
CA GLU A 78 9.86 -24.40 -19.43
C GLU A 78 8.35 -24.56 -19.73
N PHE A 79 7.74 -25.67 -19.30
CA PHE A 79 6.32 -26.00 -19.49
C PHE A 79 5.54 -26.20 -18.18
N TRP A 80 6.07 -25.74 -17.04
CA TRP A 80 5.41 -25.88 -15.75
C TRP A 80 4.07 -25.13 -15.72
N ARG A 81 2.98 -25.85 -15.44
CA ARG A 81 1.63 -25.28 -15.40
C ARG A 81 1.31 -24.68 -14.04
N ALA A 82 0.57 -23.58 -14.03
CA ALA A 82 0.10 -22.93 -12.81
C ALA A 82 -0.64 -23.88 -11.84
N THR A 83 -1.35 -24.89 -12.36
CA THR A 83 -2.05 -25.90 -11.55
C THR A 83 -1.09 -26.82 -10.78
N GLU A 84 0.10 -27.09 -11.33
CA GLU A 84 1.12 -27.95 -10.71
C GLU A 84 1.84 -27.18 -9.59
N SER A 85 2.04 -25.88 -9.77
CA SER A 85 2.60 -24.94 -8.78
C SER A 85 1.76 -24.81 -7.49
N VAL A 86 0.43 -24.88 -7.60
CA VAL A 86 -0.52 -24.73 -6.46
C VAL A 86 -0.30 -25.77 -5.37
N GLY A 87 -0.06 -27.02 -5.76
CA GLY A 87 0.12 -28.12 -4.81
C GLY A 87 1.46 -28.04 -4.06
N GLN A 88 2.48 -27.46 -4.71
CA GLN A 88 3.83 -27.39 -4.16
C GLN A 88 4.07 -26.12 -3.34
N THR A 89 3.33 -25.05 -3.62
CA THR A 89 3.52 -23.77 -2.93
C THR A 89 2.68 -23.71 -1.67
N ILE A 90 3.35 -23.77 -0.53
CA ILE A 90 2.77 -23.49 0.77
C ILE A 90 2.88 -21.98 1.02
N GLY A 91 1.74 -21.30 1.12
CA GLY A 91 1.67 -19.88 1.44
C GLY A 91 1.95 -19.59 2.92
N ASN A 92 1.87 -18.31 3.30
CA ASN A 92 2.23 -17.82 4.64
C ASN A 92 1.48 -18.51 5.80
N HIS A 93 0.29 -19.06 5.55
CA HIS A 93 -0.54 -19.72 6.55
C HIS A 93 -0.41 -21.26 6.55
N HIS A 94 0.69 -21.80 6.02
CA HIS A 94 0.89 -23.25 5.91
C HIS A 94 -0.21 -23.97 5.13
N ARG A 95 -0.84 -23.26 4.19
CA ARG A 95 -1.88 -23.79 3.28
C ARG A 95 -1.38 -23.66 1.85
N SER A 96 -1.79 -24.59 1.00
CA SER A 96 -1.56 -24.48 -0.44
C SER A 96 -2.16 -23.17 -0.96
N VAL A 97 -1.43 -22.54 -1.87
CA VAL A 97 -1.85 -21.29 -2.51
C VAL A 97 -2.86 -21.62 -3.60
N CYS A 98 -3.97 -20.90 -3.70
CA CYS A 98 -4.98 -21.15 -4.75
C CYS A 98 -4.43 -20.87 -6.16
N THR A 99 -4.97 -21.55 -7.18
CA THR A 99 -4.68 -21.36 -8.61
C THR A 99 -4.65 -19.91 -9.06
N GLU A 100 -5.66 -19.13 -8.66
CA GLU A 100 -5.82 -17.73 -9.02
C GLU A 100 -4.66 -16.86 -8.52
N ILE A 101 -4.09 -17.20 -7.37
CA ILE A 101 -2.95 -16.46 -6.81
C ILE A 101 -1.69 -16.77 -7.61
N VAL A 102 -1.49 -18.03 -8.02
CA VAL A 102 -0.39 -18.41 -8.91
C VAL A 102 -0.52 -17.71 -10.27
N TYR A 103 -1.71 -17.63 -10.85
CA TYR A 103 -1.94 -16.87 -12.09
C TYR A 103 -1.67 -15.37 -11.91
N CYS A 104 -2.14 -14.77 -10.81
CA CYS A 104 -1.85 -13.36 -10.51
C CYS A 104 -0.35 -13.11 -10.34
N TRP A 105 0.36 -14.08 -9.74
CA TRP A 105 1.81 -14.05 -9.57
C TRP A 105 2.53 -14.19 -10.91
N LEU A 106 2.21 -15.18 -11.73
CA LEU A 106 2.80 -15.38 -13.07
C LEU A 106 2.62 -14.12 -13.93
N ARG A 107 1.41 -13.54 -13.91
CA ARG A 107 1.13 -12.28 -14.60
C ARG A 107 1.95 -11.11 -14.04
N PHE A 108 2.14 -11.03 -12.72
CA PHE A 108 2.95 -9.99 -12.10
C PHE A 108 4.43 -10.09 -12.53
N PHE A 109 4.94 -11.31 -12.76
CA PHE A 109 6.30 -11.57 -13.22
C PHE A 109 6.46 -11.69 -14.74
N ASN A 110 5.38 -11.50 -15.52
CA ASN A 110 5.34 -11.70 -16.97
C ASN A 110 5.82 -13.10 -17.43
N LEU A 111 5.50 -14.11 -16.64
CA LEU A 111 5.80 -15.52 -16.95
C LEU A 111 4.60 -16.17 -17.63
N SER A 112 4.88 -17.20 -18.44
CA SER A 112 3.85 -17.97 -19.16
C SER A 112 2.85 -18.63 -18.19
N CYS A 113 1.57 -18.56 -18.52
CA CYS A 113 0.45 -19.14 -17.77
C CYS A 113 0.10 -20.54 -18.24
#